data_AF-Q82YK6-F1
#
_entry.id   AF-Q82YK6-F1
#
_cell.length_a   1.000
_cell.length_b   1.000
_cell.length_c   1.000
_cell.angle_alpha   90.00
_cell.angle_beta   90.00
_cell.angle_gamma   90.00
#
_symmetry.space_group_name_H-M   'P 1'
#
loop_
_entity.id
_entity.type
_entity.pdbx_description
1 polymer ?
#
loop_
_entity_poly.entity_id
_entity_poly.type
_entity_poly.pdbx_seq_one_letter_code
_entity_poly.pdbx_strand_id
1 'polypeptide(L)' 'MNDPQLKNQLEQARKEYQKLNKAILENDTPTLLLNYGCLKNANNRLNQLAFFLNHIEWKDV' A
#
# COMPACT_ATOMS: atom_id res chain seq x y z
N MET A 1 16.09 11.54 4.38
CA MET A 1 15.45 11.78 5.70
C MET A 1 15.87 10.70 6.71
N ASN A 2 16.34 11.05 7.93
CA ASN A 2 16.96 10.11 8.89
C ASN A 2 16.05 9.76 10.08
N ASP A 3 14.73 9.73 9.85
CA ASP A 3 13.75 9.39 10.88
C ASP A 3 13.45 7.88 10.86
N PRO A 4 13.80 7.13 11.92
CA PRO A 4 13.61 5.68 11.94
C PRO A 4 12.13 5.26 11.98
N GLN A 5 11.22 6.12 12.48
CA GLN A 5 9.78 5.82 12.42
C GLN A 5 9.28 5.93 10.98
N LEU A 6 9.69 6.97 10.27
CA LEU A 6 9.34 7.15 8.86
C LEU A 6 9.85 5.99 8.01
N LYS A 7 11.09 5.54 8.23
CA LYS A 7 11.65 4.39 7.52
C LYS A 7 10.83 3.12 7.76
N ASN A 8 10.40 2.89 9.00
CA ASN A 8 9.53 1.75 9.33
C ASN A 8 8.14 1.89 8.67
N GLN A 9 7.54 3.07 8.69
CA GLN A 9 6.26 3.35 8.04
C GLN A 9 6.31 3.13 6.52
N LEU A 10 7.39 3.56 5.87
CA LEU A 10 7.62 3.33 4.45
C LEU A 10 7.78 1.84 4.12
N GLU A 11 8.52 1.10 4.95
CA GLU A 11 8.68 -0.34 4.76
C GLU A 11 7.36 -1.10 4.92
N GLN A 12 6.58 -0.74 5.94
CA GLN A 12 5.24 -1.30 6.14
C GLN A 12 4.30 -0.98 4.96
N ALA A 13 4.30 0.28 4.50
CA ALA A 13 3.50 0.71 3.35
C ALA A 13 3.91 -0.04 2.06
N ARG A 14 5.20 -0.28 1.83
CA ARG A 14 5.69 -1.08 0.69
C ARG A 14 5.21 -2.52 0.76
N LYS A 15 5.33 -3.16 1.93
CA LYS A 15 4.86 -4.55 2.14
C LYS A 15 3.36 -4.68 1.91
N GLU A 16 2.58 -3.73 2.45
CA GLU A 16 1.13 -3.71 2.26
C GLU A 16 0.78 -3.52 0.78
N TYR A 17 1.41 -2.55 0.11
CA TYR A 17 1.18 -2.28 -1.31
C TYR A 17 1.45 -3.52 -2.18
N GLN A 18 2.58 -4.20 -1.97
CA GLN A 18 2.92 -5.40 -2.72
C GLN A 18 1.89 -6.52 -2.52
N LYS A 19 1.48 -6.77 -1.26
CA LYS A 19 0.50 -7.81 -0.94
C LYS A 19 -0.86 -7.49 -1.56
N LEU A 20 -1.31 -6.25 -1.44
CA LEU A 20 -2.59 -5.80 -1.97
C LEU A 20 -2.63 -5.82 -3.50
N ASN A 21 -1.58 -5.30 -4.14
CA ASN A 21 -1.45 -5.32 -5.59
C ASN A 21 -1.48 -6.75 -6.13
N LYS A 22 -0.77 -7.68 -5.49
CA LYS A 22 -0.79 -9.10 -5.85
C LYS A 22 -2.20 -9.70 -5.72
N ALA A 23 -2.88 -9.47 -4.60
CA ALA A 23 -4.24 -9.97 -4.40
C ALA A 23 -5.24 -9.44 -5.44
N ILE A 24 -5.09 -8.18 -5.87
CA ILE A 24 -5.89 -7.59 -6.94
C ILE A 24 -5.58 -8.25 -8.30
N LEU A 25 -4.30 -8.39 -8.65
CA LEU A 25 -3.87 -8.99 -9.92
C LEU A 25 -4.28 -10.46 -10.03
N GLU A 26 -4.24 -11.21 -8.94
CA GLU A 26 -4.64 -12.62 -8.89
C GLU A 26 -6.16 -12.80 -8.74
N ASN A 27 -6.94 -11.71 -8.64
CA ASN A 27 -8.38 -11.75 -8.31
C ASN A 27 -8.69 -12.59 -7.06
N ASP A 28 -7.82 -12.52 -6.04
CA ASP A 28 -7.98 -13.20 -4.75
C ASP A 28 -9.11 -12.55 -3.94
N THR A 29 -10.33 -12.85 -4.38
CA THR A 29 -11.57 -12.29 -3.86
C THR A 29 -11.74 -12.56 -2.36
N PRO A 30 -11.43 -13.75 -1.82
CA PRO A 30 -11.43 -14.00 -0.37
C PRO A 30 -10.52 -13.03 0.40
N THR A 31 -9.27 -12.86 -0.01
CA THR A 31 -8.34 -11.94 0.65
C THR A 31 -8.82 -10.50 0.56
N LEU A 32 -9.32 -10.07 -0.60
CA LEU A 32 -9.79 -8.71 -0.81
C LEU A 32 -11.04 -8.39 0.03
N LEU A 33 -12.00 -9.32 0.12
CA LEU A 33 -13.19 -9.16 0.95
C LEU A 33 -12.86 -9.21 2.44
N LEU A 34 -12.04 -10.15 2.89
CA LEU A 34 -11.70 -10.31 4.30
C LEU A 34 -10.96 -9.07 4.85
N ASN A 35 -10.02 -8.53 4.08
CA ASN A 35 -9.14 -7.47 4.56
C ASN A 35 -9.66 -6.06 4.23
N TYR A 36 -10.44 -5.89 3.15
CA TYR A 36 -10.85 -4.57 2.65
C TYR A 36 -12.36 -4.43 2.44
N GLY A 37 -13.14 -5.50 2.61
CA GLY A 37 -14.61 -5.52 2.49
C GLY A 37 -15.12 -5.52 1.05
N CYS A 38 -14.42 -4.86 0.12
CA CYS A 38 -14.73 -4.89 -1.30
C CYS A 38 -13.54 -4.45 -2.18
N LEU A 39 -13.61 -4.76 -3.48
CA LEU A 39 -12.57 -4.38 -4.45
C LEU A 39 -12.39 -2.86 -4.53
N LYS A 40 -13.46 -2.07 -4.41
CA LYS A 40 -13.38 -0.59 -4.43
C LYS A 40 -12.52 -0.06 -3.28
N ASN A 41 -12.70 -0.61 -2.08
CA ASN A 41 -11.91 -0.22 -0.91
C ASN A 41 -10.45 -0.67 -1.04
N ALA A 42 -10.21 -1.88 -1.55
CA ALA A 42 -8.88 -2.36 -1.87
C ALA A 42 -8.16 -1.42 -2.85
N ASN A 43 -8.81 -1.04 -3.96
CA ASN A 43 -8.24 -0.10 -4.93
C ASN A 43 -7.98 1.29 -4.33
N ASN A 44 -8.90 1.80 -3.51
CA ASN A 44 -8.69 3.08 -2.80
C ASN A 44 -7.47 3.02 -1.88
N ARG A 45 -7.30 1.92 -1.13
CA ARG A 45 -6.15 1.73 -0.25
C ARG A 45 -4.84 1.61 -1.05
N LEU A 46 -4.86 0.88 -2.16
CA LEU A 46 -3.72 0.77 -3.06
C LEU A 46 -3.26 2.15 -3.57
N ASN A 47 -4.20 3.01 -3.99
CA ASN A 47 -3.92 4.37 -4.44
C ASN A 47 -3.36 5.26 -3.31
N GLN A 48 -3.87 5.15 -2.08
CA GLN A 48 -3.33 5.87 -0.94
C GLN A 48 -1.88 5.47 -0.64
N LEU A 49 -1.58 4.17 -0.68
CA LEU A 49 -0.24 3.65 -0.48
C LEU A 49 0.71 4.12 -1.59
N ALA A 50 0.26 4.06 -2.85
CA ALA A 50 1.04 4.58 -3.98
C ALA A 50 1.35 6.07 -3.82
N PHE A 51 0.36 6.88 -3.42
CA PHE A 51 0.57 8.31 -3.18
C PHE A 51 1.57 8.55 -2.05
N PHE A 52 1.41 7.87 -0.91
CA PHE A 52 2.33 8.01 0.23
C PHE A 52 3.76 7.65 -0.16
N LEU A 53 3.96 6.50 -0.82
CA LEU A 53 5.28 6.03 -1.24
C LEU A 53 5.94 6.98 -2.24
N ASN A 54 5.21 7.43 -3.27
CA ASN A 54 5.75 8.34 -4.27
C ASN A 54 5.98 9.75 -3.70
N HIS A 55 5.08 10.29 -2.87
CA HIS A 55 5.20 11.65 -2.37
C HIS A 55 6.35 11.83 -1.36
N ILE A 56 6.74 10.75 -0.66
CA ILE A 56 7.95 10.78 0.17
C ILE A 56 9.21 10.70 -0.69
N GLU A 57 9.22 9.92 -1.78
CA GLU A 57 10.37 9.89 -2.70
C GLU A 57 10.67 11.26 -3.33
N TRP A 58 9.65 12.09 -3.57
CA TRP A 58 9.83 13.46 -4.08
C TRP A 58 10.35 14.47 -3.04
N LYS A 59 10.22 14.20 -1.74
CA LYS A 59 10.72 15.09 -0.67
C LYS A 59 12.16 14.79 -0.25
N ASP A 60 12.75 13.70 -0.74
CA ASP A 60 14.15 13.32 -0.51
C ASP A 60 15.05 13.64 -1.73
N VAL A 61 14.57 14.41 -2.72
CA VAL A 61 15.36 14.93 -3.88
C VAL A 61 15.73 16.40 -3.69
#